data_AF-A0A7J4ILD4-F1
#
_entry.id   AF-A0A7J4ILD4-F1
#
_cell.length_a   1.000
_cell.length_b   1.000
_cell.length_c   1.000
_cell.angle_alpha   90.00
_cell.angle_beta   90.00
_cell.angle_gamma   90.00
#
_symmetry.space_group_name_H-M   'P 1'
#
loop_
_entity.id
_entity.type
_entity.pdbx_description
1 polymer ?
#
loop_
_entity_poly.entity_id
_entity_poly.type
_entity_poly.pdbx_seq_one_letter_code
_entity_poly.pdbx_strand_id
1 'polypeptide(L)'
;MLYARRKTEETIAVELNVAQSTVSRDIAALKQQWRKAAAEDIADVIAQELAELDASEANLAEFAEDAGATASTRIAAEVARLKVKDHRAKLLGMYAAQRLQVTGKEDGPISLTDYRSELAAALDKVIAARGDETAPDKGKPAGSGVAEG
;
A
#
# COMPACT_ATOMS: atom_id res chain seq x y z
N MET A 1 -17.75 -3.68 31.30
CA MET A 1 -16.31 -4.05 31.29
C MET A 1 -15.49 -2.92 31.92
N LEU A 2 -14.60 -3.17 32.89
CA LEU A 2 -13.88 -2.13 33.63
C LEU A 2 -12.97 -1.25 32.74
N TYR A 3 -12.43 -1.81 31.65
CA TYR A 3 -11.64 -1.09 30.65
C TYR A 3 -12.42 0.02 29.92
N ALA A 4 -13.73 -0.15 29.72
CA ALA A 4 -14.59 0.86 29.09
C ALA A 4 -14.83 2.09 29.99
N ARG A 5 -14.48 2.00 31.28
CA ARG A 5 -14.59 3.11 32.25
C ARG A 5 -13.30 3.91 32.39
N ARG A 6 -12.35 3.79 31.44
CA ARG A 6 -11.04 4.46 31.43
C ARG A 6 -10.16 4.19 32.68
N LYS A 7 -10.38 3.09 33.39
CA LYS A 7 -9.47 2.66 34.47
C LYS A 7 -8.17 2.12 33.88
N THR A 8 -7.05 2.35 34.57
CA THR A 8 -5.74 1.79 34.16
C THR A 8 -5.69 0.29 34.46
N GLU A 9 -4.82 -0.44 33.78
CA GLU A 9 -4.63 -1.89 34.01
C GLU A 9 -4.22 -2.19 35.45
N GLU A 10 -3.43 -1.30 36.06
CA GLU A 10 -2.99 -1.39 37.45
C GLU A 10 -4.18 -1.25 38.42
N THR A 11 -5.05 -0.25 38.22
CA THR A 11 -6.27 -0.11 39.04
C THR A 11 -7.18 -1.32 38.90
N ILE A 12 -7.32 -1.87 37.68
CA ILE A 12 -8.11 -3.08 37.43
C ILE A 12 -7.49 -4.29 38.14
N ALA A 13 -6.17 -4.44 38.10
CA ALA A 13 -5.45 -5.52 38.76
C ALA A 13 -5.65 -5.49 40.28
N VAL A 14 -5.56 -4.30 40.88
CA VAL A 14 -5.83 -4.09 42.31
C VAL A 14 -7.29 -4.40 42.66
N GLU A 15 -8.25 -3.88 41.90
CA GLU A 15 -9.68 -4.10 42.17
C GLU A 15 -10.10 -5.57 42.04
N LEU A 16 -9.47 -6.31 41.12
CA LEU A 16 -9.75 -7.72 40.89
C LEU A 16 -8.85 -8.66 41.69
N ASN A 17 -7.89 -8.14 42.46
CA ASN A 17 -6.89 -8.90 43.21
C ASN A 17 -6.14 -9.92 42.34
N VAL A 18 -5.69 -9.50 41.16
CA VAL A 18 -4.93 -10.32 40.21
C VAL A 18 -3.64 -9.61 39.80
N ALA A 19 -2.67 -10.36 39.25
CA ALA A 19 -1.47 -9.74 38.68
C ALA A 19 -1.81 -8.91 37.43
N GLN A 20 -1.17 -7.73 37.29
CA GLN A 20 -1.33 -6.86 36.12
C GLN A 20 -1.06 -7.59 34.79
N SER A 21 -0.11 -8.52 34.76
CA SER A 21 0.20 -9.33 33.57
C SER A 21 -0.96 -10.24 33.13
N THR A 22 -1.88 -10.57 34.04
CA THR A 22 -3.11 -11.30 33.72
C THR A 22 -4.10 -10.35 33.04
N VAL A 23 -4.31 -9.16 33.62
CA VAL A 23 -5.17 -8.12 33.04
C VAL A 23 -4.71 -7.75 31.62
N SER A 24 -3.41 -7.57 31.42
CA SER A 24 -2.83 -7.23 30.12
C SER A 24 -3.09 -8.32 29.06
N ARG A 25 -2.89 -9.60 29.42
CA ARG A 25 -3.20 -10.75 28.55
C ARG A 25 -4.68 -10.81 28.19
N ASP A 26 -5.56 -10.60 29.17
CA ASP A 26 -7.01 -10.64 28.94
C ASP A 26 -7.46 -9.49 28.03
N ILE A 27 -6.93 -8.26 28.23
CA ILE A 27 -7.22 -7.13 27.34
C ILE A 27 -6.75 -7.43 25.92
N ALA A 28 -5.59 -8.04 25.74
CA ALA A 28 -5.10 -8.43 24.42
C ALA A 28 -6.04 -9.46 23.75
N ALA A 29 -6.46 -10.49 24.50
CA ALA A 29 -7.41 -11.49 24.02
C ALA A 29 -8.76 -10.87 23.63
N LEU A 30 -9.31 -9.96 24.47
CA LEU A 30 -10.55 -9.24 24.18
C LEU A 30 -10.43 -8.37 22.93
N LYS A 31 -9.32 -7.63 22.77
CA LYS A 31 -9.06 -6.85 21.56
C LYS A 31 -9.00 -7.75 20.32
N GLN A 32 -8.38 -8.92 20.43
CA GLN A 32 -8.34 -9.88 19.33
C GLN A 32 -9.73 -10.42 18.98
N GLN A 33 -10.53 -10.77 19.99
CA GLN A 33 -11.91 -11.21 19.81
C GLN A 33 -12.76 -10.13 19.13
N TRP A 34 -12.66 -8.87 19.57
CA TRP A 34 -13.37 -7.76 18.95
C TRP A 34 -12.94 -7.50 17.51
N ARG A 35 -11.64 -7.59 17.21
CA ARG A 35 -11.17 -7.49 15.82
C ARG A 35 -11.71 -8.62 14.96
N LYS A 36 -11.76 -9.83 15.50
CA LYS A 36 -12.31 -11.00 14.79
C LYS A 36 -13.81 -10.81 14.51
N ALA A 37 -14.59 -10.48 15.53
CA ALA A 37 -16.02 -10.22 15.38
C ALA A 37 -16.29 -9.08 14.38
N ALA A 38 -15.56 -7.96 14.49
CA ALA A 38 -15.68 -6.86 13.53
C ALA A 38 -15.29 -7.27 12.10
N ALA A 39 -14.31 -8.16 11.93
CA ALA A 39 -13.95 -8.67 10.61
C ALA A 39 -15.03 -9.60 10.03
N GLU A 40 -15.67 -10.41 10.88
CA GLU A 40 -16.84 -11.23 10.49
C GLU A 40 -18.02 -10.34 10.10
N ASP A 41 -18.35 -9.32 10.90
CA ASP A 41 -19.42 -8.36 10.59
C ASP A 41 -19.16 -7.63 9.25
N ILE A 42 -17.92 -7.22 9.00
CA ILE A 42 -17.52 -6.59 7.73
C ILE A 42 -17.67 -7.58 6.57
N ALA A 43 -17.29 -8.84 6.75
CA ALA A 43 -17.40 -9.86 5.72
C ALA A 43 -18.87 -10.14 5.36
N ASP A 44 -19.75 -10.18 6.36
CA ASP A 44 -21.19 -10.37 6.15
C ASP A 44 -21.81 -9.18 5.38
N VAL A 45 -21.44 -7.95 5.73
CA VAL A 45 -21.89 -6.76 4.99
C VAL A 45 -21.37 -6.77 3.55
N ILE A 46 -20.10 -7.12 3.33
CA ILE A 46 -19.55 -7.24 1.98
C ILE A 46 -20.28 -8.33 1.19
N ALA A 47 -20.60 -9.48 1.80
CA ALA A 47 -21.30 -10.55 1.15
C ALA A 47 -22.72 -10.14 0.72
N GLN A 48 -23.44 -9.42 1.58
CA GLN A 48 -24.76 -8.88 1.25
C GLN A 48 -24.67 -7.89 0.08
N GLU A 49 -23.76 -6.92 0.14
CA GLU A 49 -23.58 -5.93 -0.92
C GLU A 49 -23.19 -6.59 -2.26
N LEU A 50 -22.32 -7.60 -2.23
CA LEU A 50 -21.96 -8.36 -3.44
C LEU A 50 -23.17 -9.08 -4.05
N ALA A 51 -24.05 -9.66 -3.23
CA ALA A 51 -25.28 -10.29 -3.71
C ALA A 51 -26.25 -9.28 -4.35
N GLU A 52 -26.36 -8.08 -3.79
CA GLU A 52 -27.16 -6.98 -4.36
C GLU A 52 -26.59 -6.49 -5.70
N LEU A 53 -25.25 -6.40 -5.80
CA LEU A 53 -24.56 -6.07 -7.06
C LEU A 53 -24.73 -7.17 -8.11
N ASP A 54 -24.69 -8.46 -7.74
CA ASP A 54 -24.94 -9.58 -8.64
C ASP A 54 -26.36 -9.52 -9.22
N ALA A 55 -27.36 -9.26 -8.38
CA ALA A 55 -28.75 -9.10 -8.83
C ALA A 55 -28.90 -7.88 -9.77
N SER A 56 -28.25 -6.77 -9.43
CA SER A 56 -28.26 -5.57 -10.27
C SER A 56 -27.58 -5.79 -11.62
N GLU A 57 -26.45 -6.51 -11.64
CA GLU A 57 -25.74 -6.86 -12.87
C GLU A 57 -26.59 -7.77 -13.78
N ALA A 58 -27.30 -8.75 -13.21
CA ALA A 58 -28.20 -9.62 -13.95
C ALA A 58 -29.35 -8.84 -14.60
N ASN A 59 -30.01 -7.95 -13.85
CA ASN A 59 -31.08 -7.11 -14.38
C ASN A 59 -30.58 -6.19 -15.52
N LEU A 60 -29.39 -5.59 -15.35
CA LEU A 60 -28.81 -4.74 -16.39
C LEU A 60 -28.39 -5.54 -17.63
N ALA A 61 -27.97 -6.80 -17.48
CA ALA A 61 -27.67 -7.67 -18.61
C ALA A 61 -28.93 -7.93 -19.45
N GLU A 62 -30.07 -8.16 -18.81
CA GLU A 62 -31.35 -8.34 -19.49
C GLU A 62 -31.71 -7.11 -20.35
N PHE A 63 -31.58 -5.90 -19.81
CA PHE A 63 -31.80 -4.66 -20.57
C PHE A 63 -30.79 -4.44 -21.71
N ALA A 64 -29.56 -4.93 -21.57
CA ALA A 64 -28.55 -4.82 -22.61
C ALA A 64 -28.79 -5.79 -23.78
N GLU A 65 -29.39 -6.95 -23.49
CA GLU A 65 -29.66 -8.02 -24.45
C GLU A 65 -31.07 -7.95 -25.07
N ASP A 66 -31.97 -7.15 -24.49
CA ASP A 66 -33.33 -6.96 -25.01
C ASP A 66 -33.31 -6.41 -26.45
N ALA A 67 -33.78 -7.24 -27.39
CA ALA A 67 -33.90 -6.89 -28.81
C ALA A 67 -34.95 -5.81 -29.07
N GLY A 68 -35.91 -5.62 -28.16
CA GLY A 68 -36.90 -4.54 -28.19
C GLY A 68 -36.35 -3.20 -27.69
N ALA A 69 -35.22 -3.20 -27.00
CA ALA A 69 -34.62 -1.99 -26.45
C ALA A 69 -33.88 -1.18 -27.52
N THR A 70 -34.03 0.15 -27.43
CA THR A 70 -33.28 1.08 -28.28
C THR A 70 -31.77 0.92 -28.09
N ALA A 71 -30.97 1.29 -29.09
CA ALA A 71 -29.52 1.23 -28.98
C ALA A 71 -28.99 2.08 -27.81
N SER A 72 -29.60 3.24 -27.54
CA SER A 72 -29.22 4.09 -26.41
C SER A 72 -29.51 3.43 -25.06
N THR A 73 -30.65 2.74 -24.92
CA THR A 73 -30.97 1.97 -23.70
C THR A 73 -29.93 0.88 -23.45
N ARG A 74 -29.56 0.10 -24.48
CA ARG A 74 -28.57 -0.97 -24.35
C ARG A 74 -27.19 -0.43 -23.98
N ILE A 75 -26.76 0.67 -24.60
CA ILE A 75 -25.51 1.34 -24.24
C ILE A 75 -25.54 1.85 -22.79
N ALA A 76 -26.66 2.45 -22.37
CA ALA A 76 -26.81 2.93 -21.00
C ALA A 76 -26.75 1.78 -19.98
N ALA A 77 -27.36 0.64 -20.30
CA ALA A 77 -27.29 -0.57 -19.48
C ALA A 77 -25.84 -1.08 -19.34
N GLU A 78 -25.08 -1.16 -20.45
CA GLU A 78 -23.67 -1.55 -20.40
C GLU A 78 -22.80 -0.58 -19.58
N VAL A 79 -23.00 0.73 -19.73
CA VAL A 79 -22.29 1.72 -18.91
C VAL A 79 -22.62 1.57 -17.43
N ALA A 80 -23.87 1.25 -17.09
CA ALA A 80 -24.26 0.96 -15.70
C ALA A 80 -23.60 -0.32 -15.19
N ARG A 81 -23.50 -1.39 -16.01
CA ARG A 81 -22.79 -2.63 -15.65
C ARG A 81 -21.32 -2.38 -15.33
N LEU A 82 -20.65 -1.52 -16.09
CA LEU A 82 -19.26 -1.15 -15.81
C LEU A 82 -19.10 -0.49 -14.42
N LYS A 83 -20.06 0.33 -13.99
CA LYS A 83 -20.05 0.92 -12.64
C LYS A 83 -20.26 -0.12 -11.54
N VAL A 84 -21.14 -1.10 -11.76
CA VAL A 84 -21.34 -2.23 -10.83
C VAL A 84 -20.04 -3.03 -10.68
N LYS A 85 -19.35 -3.32 -11.79
CA LYS A 85 -18.06 -4.02 -11.77
C LYS A 85 -16.95 -3.23 -11.06
N ASP A 86 -16.89 -1.92 -11.28
CA ASP A 86 -15.97 -1.03 -10.56
C ASP A 86 -16.25 -1.04 -9.05
N HIS A 87 -17.53 -1.01 -8.64
CA HIS A 87 -17.88 -1.10 -7.23
C HIS A 87 -17.48 -2.45 -6.61
N ARG A 88 -17.75 -3.56 -7.31
CA ARG A 88 -17.32 -4.90 -6.89
C ARG A 88 -15.80 -4.97 -6.69
N ALA A 89 -15.02 -4.45 -7.63
CA ALA A 89 -13.57 -4.43 -7.54
C ALA A 89 -13.08 -3.62 -6.31
N LYS A 90 -13.78 -2.56 -5.91
CA LYS A 90 -13.50 -1.82 -4.67
C LYS A 90 -13.78 -2.63 -3.42
N LEU A 91 -14.95 -3.29 -3.33
CA LEU A 91 -15.32 -4.14 -2.19
C LEU A 91 -14.36 -5.32 -2.01
N LEU A 92 -13.89 -5.90 -3.12
CA LEU A 92 -12.90 -6.98 -3.11
C LEU A 92 -11.46 -6.50 -2.89
N GLY A 93 -11.24 -5.19 -2.70
CA GLY A 93 -9.93 -4.63 -2.41
C GLY A 93 -8.96 -4.64 -3.59
N MET A 94 -9.43 -4.81 -4.83
CA MET A 94 -8.56 -4.81 -6.03
C MET A 94 -7.87 -3.45 -6.26
N TYR A 95 -8.43 -2.37 -5.71
CA TYR A 95 -7.85 -1.02 -5.72
C TYR A 95 -7.10 -0.67 -4.42
N ALA A 96 -6.97 -1.60 -3.47
CA ALA A 96 -6.19 -1.34 -2.28
C ALA A 96 -4.72 -1.11 -2.67
N ALA A 97 -4.15 0.01 -2.21
CA ALA A 97 -2.73 0.30 -2.45
C ALA A 97 -1.89 -0.88 -1.97
N GLN A 98 -1.07 -1.46 -2.86
CA GLN A 98 -0.12 -2.49 -2.47
C GLN A 98 0.78 -1.91 -1.38
N ARG A 99 0.79 -2.55 -0.21
CA ARG A 99 1.73 -2.17 0.85
C ARG A 99 3.14 -2.48 0.34
N LEU A 100 3.88 -1.45 -0.02
CA LEU A 100 5.32 -1.56 -0.22
C LEU A 100 5.94 -1.84 1.16
N GLN A 101 6.18 -3.12 1.47
CA GLN A 101 7.00 -3.47 2.63
C GLN A 101 8.44 -3.15 2.28
N VAL A 102 8.91 -1.99 2.74
CA VAL A 102 10.34 -1.68 2.73
C VAL A 102 10.90 -2.29 4.01
N THR A 103 11.35 -3.54 3.94
CA THR A 103 12.17 -4.15 4.98
C THR A 103 13.65 -3.84 4.70
N GLY A 104 14.44 -3.64 5.75
CA GLY A 104 15.89 -3.59 5.62
C GLY A 104 16.44 -4.95 5.18
N LYS A 105 17.74 -5.01 4.88
CA LYS A 105 18.42 -6.27 4.61
C LYS A 105 18.16 -7.25 5.76
N GLU A 106 17.64 -8.45 5.45
CA GLU A 106 17.22 -9.50 6.41
C GLU A 106 16.01 -9.20 7.31
N ASP A 107 14.95 -8.57 6.78
CA ASP A 107 13.70 -8.29 7.51
C ASP A 107 13.87 -7.41 8.76
N GLY A 108 15.05 -6.79 8.91
CA GLY A 108 15.40 -5.90 10.00
C GLY A 108 14.86 -4.47 9.82
N PRO A 109 14.89 -3.66 10.89
CA PRO A 109 14.53 -2.25 10.80
C PRO A 109 15.44 -1.53 9.81
N ILE A 110 14.86 -0.60 9.03
CA ILE A 110 15.65 0.26 8.15
C ILE A 110 16.55 1.14 9.01
N SER A 111 17.85 0.88 8.96
CA SER A 111 18.86 1.75 9.54
C SER A 111 19.13 2.92 8.59
N LEU A 112 18.68 4.12 8.97
CA LEU A 112 18.91 5.35 8.19
C LEU A 112 20.39 5.70 8.07
N THR A 113 21.21 5.20 8.99
CA THR A 113 22.67 5.41 8.99
C THR A 113 23.36 4.58 7.92
N ASP A 114 22.92 3.33 7.74
CA ASP A 114 23.47 2.41 6.73
C ASP A 114 23.02 2.81 5.32
N TYR A 115 21.77 3.26 5.19
CA TYR A 115 21.28 3.79 3.91
C TYR A 115 22.05 5.04 3.45
N ARG A 116 22.42 5.92 4.40
CA ARG A 116 23.23 7.11 4.09
C ARG A 116 24.64 6.75 3.65
N SER A 117 25.27 5.75 4.27
CA SER A 117 26.63 5.34 3.90
C SER A 117 26.66 4.62 2.56
N GLU A 118 25.66 3.78 2.26
CA GLU A 118 25.49 3.14 0.95
C GLU A 118 25.24 4.16 -0.16
N LEU A 119 24.38 5.17 0.09
CA LEU A 119 24.11 6.25 -0.85
C LEU A 119 25.37 7.10 -1.12
N ALA A 120 26.15 7.42 -0.08
CA ALA A 120 27.40 8.15 -0.21
C ALA A 120 28.41 7.36 -1.07
N ALA A 121 28.59 6.07 -0.81
CA ALA A 121 29.48 5.21 -1.58
C ALA A 121 29.03 5.06 -3.05
N ALA A 122 27.73 5.03 -3.31
CA ALA A 122 27.18 5.01 -4.66
C ALA A 122 27.42 6.35 -5.39
N LEU A 123 27.22 7.48 -4.71
CA LEU A 123 27.50 8.81 -5.25
C LEU A 123 28.98 9.00 -5.55
N ASP A 124 29.88 8.54 -4.67
CA ASP A 124 31.32 8.61 -4.90
C ASP A 124 31.74 7.81 -6.14
N LYS A 125 31.14 6.64 -6.38
CA LYS A 125 31.38 5.86 -7.61
C LYS A 125 30.89 6.59 -8.86
N VAL A 126 29.74 7.24 -8.80
CA VAL A 126 29.20 8.01 -9.93
C VAL A 126 30.07 9.24 -10.21
N ILE A 127 30.53 9.94 -9.17
CA ILE A 127 31.43 11.09 -9.29
C ILE A 127 32.79 10.65 -9.84
N ALA A 128 33.35 9.55 -9.35
CA ALA A 128 34.61 8.98 -9.84
C ALA A 128 34.51 8.53 -11.30
N ALA A 129 33.41 7.88 -11.69
CA ALA A 129 33.16 7.49 -13.08
C ALA A 129 33.01 8.68 -14.03
N ARG A 130 32.54 9.84 -13.52
CA ARG A 130 32.40 11.09 -14.31
C ARG A 130 33.70 11.90 -14.39
N GLY A 131 34.63 11.70 -13.45
CA GLY A 131 35.91 12.40 -13.41
C GLY A 131 36.92 11.93 -14.46
N ASP A 132 36.72 10.76 -15.07
CA ASP A 132 37.62 10.19 -16.07
C ASP A 132 37.35 10.71 -17.51
N GLU A 133 36.20 11.36 -17.76
CA GLU A 133 35.85 11.92 -19.09
C GLU A 133 36.41 13.33 -19.33
N THR A 134 37.07 13.97 -18.36
CA THR A 134 37.52 15.37 -18.49
C THR A 134 39.01 15.58 -18.24
N ALA A 135 39.88 14.78 -18.85
CA ALA A 135 41.29 15.15 -19.02
C ALA A 135 41.49 15.90 -20.36
N PRO A 136 41.73 17.23 -20.36
CA PRO A 136 42.10 17.93 -21.59
C PRO A 136 43.51 17.51 -22.03
N ASP A 137 43.60 17.03 -23.27
CA ASP A 137 44.82 16.78 -24.04
C ASP A 137 45.76 17.98 -23.95
N LYS A 138 46.84 17.86 -23.18
CA LYS A 138 47.89 18.89 -23.11
C LYS A 138 48.72 18.81 -24.39
N GLY A 139 48.27 19.56 -25.40
CA GLY A 139 49.02 19.86 -26.62
C GLY A 139 50.46 20.27 -26.30
N LYS A 140 51.39 19.45 -26.82
CA LYS A 140 52.85 19.62 -26.82
C LYS A 140 53.23 20.96 -27.49
N PRO A 141 54.10 21.80 -26.91
CA PRO A 141 54.57 23.00 -27.59
C PRO A 141 55.62 22.60 -28.64
N ALA A 142 55.31 22.83 -29.92
CA ALA A 142 56.29 22.70 -30.99
C ALA A 142 57.13 23.97 -31.06
N GLY A 143 58.43 23.81 -30.87
CA GLY A 143 59.44 24.87 -30.97
C GLY A 143 59.66 25.36 -32.40
N SER A 144 60.25 26.56 -32.44
CA SER A 144 60.72 27.34 -33.59
C SER A 144 61.41 26.54 -34.71
N GLY A 145 61.07 26.89 -35.95
CA GLY A 145 61.88 26.64 -37.15
C GLY A 145 61.86 27.88 -38.04
N VAL A 146 63.04 28.40 -38.32
CA VAL A 146 63.38 29.56 -39.17
C VAL A 146 63.41 29.13 -40.66
N ALA A 147 62.94 30.00 -41.57
CA ALA A 147 63.39 30.14 -42.98
C ALA A 147 62.77 31.46 -43.53
N GLU A 148 63.53 32.55 -43.63
CA GLU A 148 64.23 33.04 -44.84
C GLU A 148 63.33 33.31 -46.06
N GLY A 149 63.34 34.59 -46.46
CA GLY A 149 62.63 35.21 -47.58
C GLY A 149 62.62 36.72 -47.42
#